data_AF-A0A8B9BBX6-F1
#
_entry.id   AF-A0A8B9BBX6-F1
#
_cell.length_a   1.000
_cell.length_b   1.000
_cell.length_c   1.000
_cell.angle_alpha   90.00
_cell.angle_beta   90.00
_cell.angle_gamma   90.00
#
_symmetry.space_group_name_H-M   'P 1'
#
loop_
_entity.id
_entity.type
_entity.pdbx_description
1 polymer ?
#
loop_
_entity_poly.entity_id
_entity_poly.type
_entity_poly.pdbx_seq_one_letter_code
_entity_poly.pdbx_strand_id
1 'polypeptide(L)'
;KAQEMDLSYRSTISIYKTILEQFNPALENLVYLGNNYLRAFHALSKAAEIYFKAIEKIGEQALQSSTSHKLGEILMQMSDTQRLLTSDLEVVAQTFHVDLLQHMEKNTKMDVQFISVSKQYELEYRRRATNLDKCMAELWRMERARDKNVREMKENVMRLRSEMQAFVSESQREAELEEKRRYRFLAEKHQILYNTLLQFYSRARGMIQTKAPQWKEQLEASRNPSNSHAQGLLAGSHSQGYPSGRLTPTHLEMVRTAVPNPPPPPVAASSHQSGLVTSAGSGSKVSAGGLAGMCGAGHVFPSELTSILFCGGLLRRMTYTDVGVCPRPFLS
;
A
#
# COMPACT_ATOMS: atom_id res chain seq x y z
N LYS A 1 31.80 7.61 -34.51
CA LYS A 1 32.82 6.74 -33.86
C LYS A 1 33.53 7.35 -32.64
N ALA A 2 34.36 8.41 -32.74
CA ALA A 2 35.00 8.98 -31.51
C ALA A 2 33.97 9.66 -30.59
N GLN A 3 33.04 10.40 -31.19
CA GLN A 3 31.90 11.03 -30.50
C GLN A 3 30.94 10.01 -29.87
N GLU A 4 30.80 8.81 -30.44
CA GLU A 4 29.97 7.73 -29.88
C GLU A 4 30.57 7.16 -28.59
N MET A 5 31.90 7.01 -28.52
CA MET A 5 32.58 6.55 -27.30
C MET A 5 32.49 7.56 -26.16
N ASP A 6 32.53 8.86 -26.47
CA ASP A 6 32.31 9.92 -25.48
C ASP A 6 30.86 9.91 -24.97
N LEU A 7 29.87 9.77 -25.87
CA LEU A 7 28.46 9.65 -25.48
C LEU A 7 28.21 8.45 -24.56
N SER A 8 28.77 7.28 -24.91
CA SER A 8 28.63 6.06 -24.10
C SER A 8 29.32 6.16 -22.74
N TYR A 9 30.50 6.79 -22.67
CA TYR A 9 31.14 7.13 -21.40
C TYR A 9 30.28 8.04 -20.53
N ARG A 10 29.78 9.14 -21.10
CA ARG A 10 28.92 10.10 -20.37
C ARG A 10 27.63 9.44 -19.90
N SER A 11 27.02 8.58 -20.72
CA SER A 11 25.85 7.78 -20.35
C SER A 11 26.16 6.84 -19.18
N THR A 12 27.26 6.09 -19.23
CA THR A 12 27.68 5.17 -18.16
C THR A 12 27.88 5.91 -16.83
N ILE A 13 28.59 7.04 -16.85
CA ILE A 13 28.79 7.89 -15.66
C ILE A 13 27.45 8.43 -15.14
N SER A 14 26.56 8.83 -16.04
CA SER A 14 25.23 9.32 -15.66
C SER A 14 24.42 8.26 -14.94
N ILE A 15 24.43 7.01 -15.41
CA ILE A 15 23.71 5.89 -14.75
C ILE A 15 24.25 5.67 -13.34
N TYR A 16 25.58 5.60 -13.18
CA TYR A 16 26.18 5.44 -11.86
C TYR A 16 25.83 6.60 -10.91
N LYS A 17 25.82 7.84 -11.40
CA LYS A 17 25.38 8.99 -10.61
C LYS A 17 23.91 8.91 -10.22
N THR A 18 23.01 8.59 -11.16
CA THR A 18 21.57 8.41 -10.87
C THR A 18 21.36 7.37 -9.78
N ILE A 19 22.05 6.22 -9.85
CA ILE A 19 21.95 5.18 -8.82
C ILE A 19 22.38 5.72 -7.46
N LEU A 20 23.57 6.31 -7.38
CA LEU A 20 24.18 6.75 -6.12
C LEU A 20 23.47 7.95 -5.49
N GLU A 21 23.09 8.93 -6.31
CA GLU A 21 22.60 10.23 -5.86
C GLU A 21 21.07 10.31 -5.81
N GLN A 22 20.35 9.44 -6.54
CA GLN A 22 18.88 9.47 -6.59
C GLN A 22 18.27 8.16 -6.06
N PHE A 23 18.62 7.02 -6.65
CA PHE A 23 17.97 5.75 -6.30
C PHE A 23 18.25 5.34 -4.84
N ASN A 24 19.50 5.37 -4.40
CA ASN A 24 19.87 4.95 -3.05
C ASN A 24 19.25 5.84 -1.95
N PRO A 25 19.34 7.19 -2.03
CA PRO A 25 18.64 8.06 -1.09
C PRO A 25 17.11 7.88 -1.13
N ALA A 26 16.52 7.67 -2.30
CA ALA A 26 15.10 7.39 -2.42
C ALA A 26 14.72 6.06 -1.73
N LEU A 27 15.56 5.03 -1.85
CA LEU A 27 15.36 3.74 -1.21
C LEU A 27 15.48 3.84 0.32
N GLU A 28 16.44 4.60 0.84
CA GLU A 28 16.56 4.91 2.27
C GLU A 28 15.34 5.64 2.82
N ASN A 29 14.87 6.67 2.09
CA ASN A 29 13.65 7.36 2.46
C ASN A 29 12.43 6.43 2.43
N LEU A 30 12.37 5.50 1.46
CA LEU A 30 11.29 4.51 1.39
C LEU A 30 11.31 3.54 2.59
N VAL A 31 12.50 3.16 3.09
CA VAL A 31 12.62 2.40 4.36
C VAL A 31 12.07 3.21 5.54
N TYR A 32 12.40 4.50 5.62
CA TYR A 32 11.87 5.38 6.67
C TYR A 32 10.32 5.47 6.61
N LEU A 33 9.77 5.73 5.43
CA LEU A 33 8.32 5.79 5.20
C LEU A 33 7.65 4.45 5.53
N GLY A 34 8.25 3.34 5.12
CA GLY A 34 7.74 2.01 5.42
C GLY A 34 7.71 1.70 6.92
N ASN A 35 8.74 2.09 7.67
CA ASN A 35 8.74 1.95 9.14
C ASN A 35 7.67 2.82 9.82
N ASN A 36 7.42 4.03 9.31
CA ASN A 36 6.32 4.86 9.79
C ASN A 36 4.96 4.23 9.50
N TYR A 37 4.78 3.65 8.31
CA TYR A 37 3.57 2.93 7.94
C TYR A 37 3.33 1.72 8.86
N LEU A 38 4.38 0.92 9.12
CA LEU A 38 4.32 -0.22 10.05
C LEU A 38 3.97 0.21 11.48
N ARG A 39 4.50 1.33 11.96
CA ARG A 39 4.16 1.88 13.28
C ARG A 39 2.68 2.28 13.35
N ALA A 40 2.17 2.98 12.34
CA ALA A 40 0.76 3.36 12.27
C ALA A 40 -0.16 2.13 12.22
N PHE A 41 0.25 1.11 11.46
CA PHE A 41 -0.43 -0.18 11.40
C PHE A 41 -0.54 -0.84 12.78
N HIS A 42 0.56 -0.98 13.52
CA HIS A 42 0.52 -1.59 14.87
C HIS A 42 -0.32 -0.77 15.86
N ALA A 43 -0.30 0.56 15.77
CA ALA A 43 -1.17 1.40 16.59
C ALA A 43 -2.66 1.15 16.29
N LEU A 44 -3.02 1.00 15.02
CA LEU A 44 -4.38 0.64 14.62
C LEU A 44 -4.77 -0.76 15.12
N SER A 45 -3.91 -1.76 14.93
CA SER A 45 -4.13 -3.13 15.42
C SER A 45 -4.33 -3.15 16.93
N LYS A 46 -3.56 -2.34 17.68
CA LYS A 46 -3.72 -2.23 19.14
C LYS A 46 -5.03 -1.56 19.54
N ALA A 47 -5.44 -0.49 18.83
CA ALA A 47 -6.72 0.17 19.07
C ALA A 47 -7.90 -0.77 18.79
N ALA A 48 -7.83 -1.55 17.70
CA ALA A 48 -8.83 -2.57 17.37
C ALA A 48 -8.90 -3.66 18.46
N GLU A 49 -7.76 -4.16 18.92
CA GLU A 49 -7.71 -5.15 20.02
C GLU A 49 -8.43 -4.63 21.27
N ILE A 50 -8.20 -3.37 21.66
CA ILE A 50 -8.86 -2.75 22.82
C ILE A 50 -10.38 -2.64 22.60
N TYR A 51 -10.81 -2.19 21.42
CA TYR A 51 -12.22 -2.05 21.10
C TYR A 51 -12.96 -3.39 21.16
N PHE A 52 -12.43 -4.42 20.50
CA PHE A 52 -13.10 -5.73 20.47
C PHE A 52 -13.02 -6.47 21.80
N LYS A 53 -11.99 -6.24 22.62
CA LYS A 53 -11.97 -6.69 24.02
C LYS A 53 -13.09 -6.05 24.85
N ALA A 54 -13.48 -4.81 24.56
CA ALA A 54 -14.63 -4.19 25.23
C ALA A 54 -15.95 -4.83 24.76
N ILE A 55 -16.08 -5.15 23.47
CA ILE A 55 -17.23 -5.90 22.93
C ILE A 55 -17.34 -7.28 23.57
N GLU A 56 -16.22 -7.99 23.72
CA GLU A 56 -16.14 -9.29 24.40
C GLU A 56 -16.70 -9.21 25.82
N LYS A 57 -16.26 -8.23 26.62
CA LYS A 57 -16.77 -8.03 28.00
C LYS A 57 -18.28 -7.77 28.05
N ILE A 58 -18.81 -7.00 27.10
CA ILE A 58 -20.27 -6.77 27.00
C ILE A 58 -20.98 -8.08 26.61
N GLY A 59 -20.37 -8.88 25.72
CA GLY A 59 -20.84 -10.22 25.37
C GLY A 59 -20.90 -11.15 26.58
N GLU A 60 -19.85 -11.17 27.41
CA GLU A 60 -19.81 -11.94 28.67
C GLU A 60 -20.93 -11.55 29.63
N GLN A 61 -21.23 -10.25 29.77
CA GLN A 61 -22.35 -9.78 30.59
C GLN A 61 -23.69 -10.27 30.03
N ALA A 62 -23.87 -10.20 28.71
CA ALA A 62 -25.09 -10.68 28.05
C ALA A 62 -25.27 -12.20 28.16
N LEU A 63 -24.17 -12.97 28.21
CA LEU A 63 -24.20 -14.43 28.46
C LEU A 63 -24.75 -14.78 29.85
N GLN A 64 -24.56 -13.93 30.86
CA GLN A 64 -25.14 -14.14 32.19
C GLN A 64 -26.63 -13.75 32.26
N SER A 65 -27.20 -13.17 31.19
CA SER A 65 -28.60 -12.75 31.13
C SER A 65 -29.49 -13.87 30.57
N SER A 66 -30.59 -14.15 31.27
CA SER A 66 -31.58 -15.16 30.85
C SER A 66 -32.29 -14.82 29.54
N THR A 67 -32.42 -13.54 29.21
CA THR A 67 -33.12 -13.07 28.00
C THR A 67 -32.19 -12.73 26.84
N SER A 68 -30.91 -12.47 27.14
CA SER A 68 -29.93 -11.96 26.16
C SER A 68 -28.78 -12.91 25.87
N HIS A 69 -28.81 -14.14 26.41
CA HIS A 69 -27.75 -15.13 26.25
C HIS A 69 -27.30 -15.29 24.79
N LYS A 70 -28.24 -15.42 23.85
CA LYS A 70 -27.91 -15.59 22.43
C LYS A 70 -27.23 -14.37 21.82
N LEU A 71 -27.56 -13.16 22.26
CA LEU A 71 -26.89 -11.93 21.83
C LEU A 71 -25.45 -11.90 22.36
N GLY A 72 -25.23 -12.37 23.60
CA GLY A 72 -23.90 -12.55 24.17
C GLY A 72 -23.01 -13.45 23.32
N GLU A 73 -23.53 -14.62 22.88
CA GLU A 73 -22.80 -15.52 21.98
C GLU A 73 -22.39 -14.83 20.66
N ILE A 74 -23.27 -14.02 20.07
CA ILE A 74 -22.99 -13.31 18.81
C ILE A 74 -21.87 -12.28 19.01
N LEU A 75 -21.93 -11.50 20.10
CA LEU A 75 -20.89 -10.50 20.42
C LEU A 75 -19.52 -11.14 20.65
N MET A 76 -19.48 -12.28 21.37
CA MET A 76 -18.25 -13.06 21.54
C MET A 76 -17.69 -13.54 20.20
N GLN A 77 -18.55 -14.10 19.33
CA GLN A 77 -18.13 -14.56 18.00
C GLN A 77 -17.59 -13.42 17.12
N MET A 78 -18.16 -12.22 17.22
CA MET A 78 -17.66 -11.04 16.51
C MET A 78 -16.27 -10.64 17.00
N SER A 79 -16.06 -10.61 18.33
CA SER A 79 -14.73 -10.35 18.92
C SER A 79 -13.70 -11.40 18.48
N ASP A 80 -14.05 -12.68 18.57
CA ASP A 80 -13.18 -13.78 18.17
C ASP A 80 -12.80 -13.72 16.67
N THR A 81 -13.76 -13.37 15.81
CA THR A 81 -13.53 -13.21 14.38
C THR A 81 -12.55 -12.07 14.11
N GLN A 82 -12.69 -10.92 14.79
CA GLN A 82 -11.72 -9.83 14.65
C GLN A 82 -10.32 -10.26 15.15
N ARG A 83 -10.24 -10.97 16.28
CA ARG A 83 -8.95 -11.44 16.82
C ARG A 83 -8.22 -12.33 15.81
N LEU A 84 -8.95 -13.23 15.13
CA LEU A 84 -8.41 -14.08 14.08
C LEU A 84 -7.96 -13.27 12.85
N LEU A 85 -8.77 -12.30 12.39
CA LEU A 85 -8.39 -11.40 11.30
C LEU A 85 -7.13 -10.60 11.62
N THR A 86 -7.01 -10.10 12.85
CA THR A 86 -5.84 -9.32 13.29
C THR A 86 -4.60 -10.20 13.34
N SER A 87 -4.73 -11.45 13.82
CA SER A 87 -3.63 -12.43 13.81
C SER A 87 -3.18 -12.79 12.39
N ASP A 88 -4.10 -12.95 11.45
CA ASP A 88 -3.77 -13.24 10.04
C ASP A 88 -3.10 -12.04 9.35
N LEU A 89 -3.48 -10.82 9.72
CA LEU A 89 -2.90 -9.59 9.20
C LEU A 89 -1.47 -9.35 9.72
N GLU A 90 -1.13 -9.86 10.90
CA GLU A 90 0.23 -9.80 11.45
C GLU A 90 1.25 -10.52 10.54
N VAL A 91 0.82 -11.57 9.84
CA VAL A 91 1.68 -12.25 8.84
C VAL A 91 2.05 -11.29 7.71
N VAL A 92 1.11 -10.45 7.26
CA VAL A 92 1.38 -9.42 6.24
C VAL A 92 2.35 -8.38 6.77
N ALA A 93 2.16 -7.92 8.01
CA ALA A 93 3.04 -6.96 8.67
C ALA A 93 4.48 -7.52 8.79
N GLN A 94 4.60 -8.80 9.14
CA GLN A 94 5.88 -9.48 9.22
C GLN A 94 6.57 -9.60 7.86
N THR A 95 5.85 -9.97 6.79
CA THR A 95 6.39 -9.97 5.41
C THR A 95 6.83 -8.56 5.00
N PHE A 96 6.03 -7.53 5.31
CA PHE A 96 6.40 -6.16 5.00
C PHE A 96 7.69 -5.75 5.73
N HIS A 97 7.81 -6.08 7.01
CA HIS A 97 8.99 -5.73 7.79
C HIS A 97 10.24 -6.53 7.38
N VAL A 98 10.17 -7.85 7.46
CA VAL A 98 11.32 -8.74 7.28
C VAL A 98 11.69 -8.89 5.81
N ASP A 99 10.74 -9.24 4.96
CA ASP A 99 11.05 -9.60 3.57
C ASP A 99 11.27 -8.38 2.69
N LEU A 100 10.73 -7.21 3.06
CA LEU A 100 10.83 -5.97 2.27
C LEU A 100 11.72 -4.93 2.96
N LEU A 101 11.34 -4.38 4.11
CA LEU A 101 12.05 -3.23 4.71
C LEU A 101 13.48 -3.57 5.14
N GLN A 102 13.68 -4.68 5.85
CA GLN A 102 15.03 -5.09 6.27
C GLN A 102 15.94 -5.41 5.07
N HIS A 103 15.39 -6.03 4.02
CA HIS A 103 16.14 -6.30 2.79
C HIS A 103 16.55 -5.01 2.07
N MET A 104 15.67 -4.01 2.01
CA MET A 104 16.00 -2.70 1.45
C MET A 104 17.09 -2.00 2.26
N GLU A 105 16.97 -1.99 3.59
CA GLU A 105 17.97 -1.40 4.48
C GLU A 105 19.34 -2.07 4.36
N LYS A 106 19.37 -3.40 4.20
CA LYS A 106 20.62 -4.13 3.95
C LYS A 106 21.22 -3.75 2.61
N ASN A 107 20.39 -3.61 1.57
CA ASN A 107 20.87 -3.28 0.23
C ASN A 107 21.50 -1.88 0.18
N THR A 108 20.87 -0.86 0.78
CA THR A 108 21.44 0.50 0.80
C THR A 108 22.78 0.56 1.53
N LYS A 109 22.95 -0.25 2.60
CA LYS A 109 24.22 -0.35 3.34
C LYS A 109 25.34 -1.01 2.53
N MET A 110 25.04 -2.04 1.74
CA MET A 110 26.05 -2.73 0.90
C MET A 110 26.45 -1.91 -0.33
N ASP A 111 25.58 -1.02 -0.78
CA ASP A 111 25.80 -0.19 -1.97
C ASP A 111 26.90 0.87 -1.82
N VAL A 112 27.49 1.04 -0.62
CA VAL A 112 28.72 1.84 -0.42
C VAL A 112 29.87 1.32 -1.29
N GLN A 113 29.93 0.01 -1.53
CA GLN A 113 30.94 -0.59 -2.41
C GLN A 113 30.77 -0.18 -3.88
N PHE A 114 29.56 0.24 -4.28
CA PHE A 114 29.26 0.65 -5.65
C PHE A 114 29.96 1.96 -6.05
N ILE A 115 30.23 2.83 -5.07
CA ILE A 115 31.03 4.05 -5.28
C ILE A 115 32.42 3.70 -5.81
N SER A 116 33.01 2.59 -5.33
CA SER A 116 34.32 2.13 -5.78
C SER A 116 34.32 1.68 -7.23
N VAL A 117 33.24 1.02 -7.67
CA VAL A 117 33.03 0.54 -9.05
C VAL A 117 32.96 1.72 -10.03
N SER A 118 32.14 2.73 -9.71
CA SER A 118 32.02 3.94 -10.53
C SER A 118 33.36 4.67 -10.69
N LYS A 119 34.11 4.84 -9.59
CA LYS A 119 35.46 5.46 -9.61
C LYS A 119 36.47 4.64 -10.40
N GLN A 120 36.42 3.31 -10.29
CA GLN A 120 37.32 2.41 -11.01
C GLN A 120 37.08 2.50 -12.53
N TYR A 121 35.82 2.52 -12.96
CA TYR A 121 35.47 2.73 -14.37
C TYR A 121 36.03 4.06 -14.90
N GLU A 122 35.84 5.14 -14.15
CA GLU A 122 36.33 6.47 -14.55
C GLU A 122 37.86 6.52 -14.69
N LEU A 123 38.58 5.92 -13.75
CA LEU A 123 40.04 5.85 -13.78
C LEU A 123 40.55 5.03 -14.96
N GLU A 124 39.97 3.85 -15.19
CA GLU A 124 40.37 2.96 -16.28
C GLU A 124 40.04 3.56 -17.65
N TYR A 125 38.89 4.25 -17.79
CA TYR A 125 38.57 5.03 -18.99
C TYR A 125 39.64 6.09 -19.29
N ARG A 126 39.97 6.93 -18.30
CA ARG A 126 41.00 7.98 -18.47
C ARG A 126 42.35 7.40 -18.83
N ARG A 127 42.74 6.29 -18.20
CA ARG A 127 43.99 5.57 -18.50
C ARG A 127 44.04 5.10 -19.95
N ARG A 128 42.98 4.45 -20.44
CA ARG A 128 42.90 3.95 -21.82
C ARG A 128 42.87 5.08 -22.85
N ALA A 129 42.09 6.13 -22.58
CA ALA A 129 42.02 7.32 -23.43
C ALA A 129 43.40 7.99 -23.55
N THR A 130 44.08 8.24 -22.43
CA THR A 130 45.42 8.83 -22.41
C THR A 130 46.45 7.97 -23.16
N ASN A 131 46.35 6.64 -23.04
CA ASN A 131 47.24 5.73 -23.77
C ASN A 131 46.99 5.79 -25.29
N LEU A 132 45.73 5.79 -25.71
CA LEU A 132 45.36 5.92 -27.11
C LEU A 132 45.84 7.25 -27.71
N ASP A 133 45.66 8.36 -26.99
CA ASP A 133 46.12 9.69 -27.41
C ASP A 133 47.65 9.73 -27.58
N LYS A 134 48.40 9.12 -26.66
CA LYS A 134 49.86 8.99 -26.76
C LYS A 134 50.28 8.20 -28.01
N CYS A 135 49.66 7.05 -28.26
CA CYS A 135 49.96 6.24 -29.45
C CYS A 135 49.56 6.95 -30.76
N MET A 136 48.46 7.71 -30.77
CA MET A 136 48.07 8.53 -31.92
C MET A 136 49.07 9.66 -32.20
N ALA A 137 49.52 10.37 -31.15
CA ALA A 137 50.53 11.42 -31.28
C ALA A 137 51.89 10.88 -31.76
N GLU A 138 52.25 9.68 -31.31
CA GLU A 138 53.43 8.96 -31.77
C GLU A 138 53.35 8.52 -33.23
N LEU A 139 52.22 7.93 -33.64
CA LEU A 139 51.96 7.59 -35.03
C LEU A 139 52.15 8.81 -35.94
N TRP A 140 51.55 9.95 -35.56
CA TRP A 140 51.67 11.19 -36.32
C TRP A 140 53.12 11.71 -36.40
N ARG A 141 53.92 11.50 -35.36
CA ARG A 141 55.36 11.85 -35.35
C ARG A 141 56.15 10.95 -36.31
N MET A 142 55.89 9.64 -36.28
CA MET A 142 56.56 8.65 -37.12
C MET A 142 56.21 8.84 -38.61
N GLU A 143 54.95 9.18 -38.92
CA GLU A 143 54.51 9.50 -40.29
C GLU A 143 55.30 10.68 -40.87
N ARG A 144 55.53 11.73 -40.09
CA ARG A 144 56.35 12.88 -40.51
C ARG A 144 57.83 12.52 -40.66
N ALA A 145 58.34 11.64 -39.82
CA ALA A 145 59.72 11.17 -39.87
C ALA A 145 59.98 10.11 -40.97
N ARG A 146 58.94 9.65 -41.68
CA ARG A 146 58.99 8.55 -42.66
C ARG A 146 59.61 7.27 -42.06
N ASP A 147 59.25 6.98 -40.83
CA ASP A 147 59.74 5.80 -40.11
C ASP A 147 59.24 4.50 -40.79
N LYS A 148 60.09 3.47 -40.80
CA LYS A 148 59.77 2.17 -41.42
C LYS A 148 58.69 1.40 -40.64
N ASN A 149 58.52 1.69 -39.35
CA ASN A 149 57.61 0.98 -38.44
C ASN A 149 56.21 1.63 -38.35
N VAL A 150 55.89 2.62 -39.20
CA VAL A 150 54.57 3.30 -39.20
C VAL A 150 53.40 2.33 -39.36
N ARG A 151 53.56 1.27 -40.17
CA ARG A 151 52.50 0.27 -40.39
C ARG A 151 52.11 -0.45 -39.09
N GLU A 152 53.11 -0.93 -38.35
CA GLU A 152 52.90 -1.63 -37.08
C GLU A 152 52.27 -0.70 -36.03
N MET A 153 52.74 0.55 -35.94
CA MET A 153 52.14 1.54 -35.04
C MET A 153 50.67 1.84 -35.41
N LYS A 154 50.33 1.89 -36.70
CA LYS A 154 48.94 2.06 -37.16
C LYS A 154 48.06 0.88 -36.77
N GLU A 155 48.55 -0.35 -36.91
CA GLU A 155 47.86 -1.56 -36.46
C GLU A 155 47.65 -1.55 -34.94
N ASN A 156 48.66 -1.14 -34.17
CA ASN A 156 48.56 -1.00 -32.72
C ASN A 156 47.50 0.05 -32.31
N VAL A 157 47.47 1.23 -32.95
CA VAL A 157 46.43 2.25 -32.71
C VAL A 157 45.03 1.72 -33.05
N MET A 158 44.87 0.99 -34.16
CA MET A 158 43.59 0.37 -34.52
C MET A 158 43.14 -0.66 -33.48
N ARG A 159 44.06 -1.51 -32.99
CA ARG A 159 43.80 -2.47 -31.92
C ARG A 159 43.36 -1.78 -30.63
N LEU A 160 44.11 -0.78 -30.16
CA LEU A 160 43.78 -0.02 -28.95
C LEU A 160 42.43 0.70 -29.06
N ARG A 161 42.11 1.24 -30.24
CA ARG A 161 40.80 1.85 -30.50
C ARG A 161 39.67 0.83 -30.40
N SER A 162 39.86 -0.38 -30.94
CA SER A 162 38.89 -1.46 -30.83
C SER A 162 38.69 -1.93 -29.38
N GLU A 163 39.78 -2.05 -28.62
CA GLU A 163 39.75 -2.40 -27.19
C GLU A 163 39.03 -1.33 -26.36
N MET A 164 39.27 -0.06 -26.67
CA MET A 164 38.57 1.06 -26.04
C MET A 164 37.07 1.03 -26.34
N GLN A 165 36.70 0.77 -27.60
CA GLN A 165 35.30 0.68 -27.99
C GLN A 165 34.59 -0.47 -27.27
N ALA A 166 35.19 -1.67 -27.25
CA ALA A 166 34.64 -2.83 -26.55
C ALA A 166 34.47 -2.56 -25.05
N PHE A 167 35.47 -1.93 -24.41
CA PHE A 167 35.41 -1.56 -23.00
C PHE A 167 34.27 -0.60 -22.67
N VAL A 168 34.12 0.45 -23.47
CA VAL A 168 33.09 1.47 -23.25
C VAL A 168 31.69 0.86 -23.45
N SER A 169 31.48 0.11 -24.53
CA SER A 169 30.20 -0.56 -24.80
C SER A 169 29.81 -1.57 -23.72
N GLU A 170 30.78 -2.39 -23.27
CA GLU A 170 30.52 -3.39 -22.24
C GLU A 170 30.24 -2.74 -20.89
N SER A 171 30.98 -1.69 -20.53
CA SER A 171 30.76 -0.97 -19.27
C SER A 171 29.40 -0.28 -19.23
N GLN A 172 28.95 0.29 -20.35
CA GLN A 172 27.61 0.86 -20.46
C GLN A 172 26.54 -0.22 -20.24
N ARG A 173 26.66 -1.36 -20.93
CA ARG A 173 25.72 -2.48 -20.80
C ARG A 173 25.64 -3.00 -19.35
N GLU A 174 26.78 -3.08 -18.67
CA GLU A 174 26.82 -3.48 -17.25
C GLU A 174 26.18 -2.43 -16.34
N ALA A 175 26.41 -1.14 -16.58
CA ALA A 175 25.74 -0.08 -15.81
C ALA A 175 24.20 -0.11 -15.99
N GLU A 176 23.71 -0.26 -17.21
CA GLU A 176 22.28 -0.40 -17.51
C GLU A 176 21.67 -1.64 -16.85
N LEU A 177 22.39 -2.76 -16.86
CA LEU A 177 21.94 -3.99 -16.20
C LEU A 177 21.84 -3.80 -14.68
N GLU A 178 22.76 -3.06 -14.11
CA GLU A 178 22.87 -2.80 -12.68
C GLU A 178 21.80 -1.81 -12.18
N GLU A 179 21.44 -0.82 -12.99
CA GLU A 179 20.25 0.00 -12.79
C GLU A 179 18.97 -0.85 -12.83
N LYS A 180 18.82 -1.67 -13.88
CA LYS A 180 17.66 -2.56 -14.04
C LYS A 180 17.50 -3.54 -12.87
N ARG A 181 18.61 -4.08 -12.35
CA ARG A 181 18.61 -5.00 -11.21
C ARG A 181 18.02 -4.35 -9.96
N ARG A 182 18.35 -3.09 -9.68
CA ARG A 182 17.83 -2.32 -8.54
C ARG A 182 16.32 -2.11 -8.61
N TYR A 183 15.81 -1.66 -9.76
CA TYR A 183 14.37 -1.50 -9.95
C TYR A 183 13.62 -2.83 -9.92
N ARG A 184 14.20 -3.89 -10.51
CA ARG A 184 13.63 -5.24 -10.45
C ARG A 184 13.51 -5.73 -9.01
N PHE A 185 14.56 -5.58 -8.20
CA PHE A 185 14.54 -5.94 -6.78
C PHE A 185 13.35 -5.27 -6.06
N LEU A 186 13.18 -3.96 -6.27
CA LEU A 186 12.08 -3.23 -5.63
C LEU A 186 10.71 -3.78 -6.06
N ALA A 187 10.52 -4.04 -7.35
CA ALA A 187 9.29 -4.60 -7.89
C ALA A 187 9.01 -6.02 -7.35
N GLU A 188 10.01 -6.89 -7.29
CA GLU A 188 9.89 -8.25 -6.75
C GLU A 188 9.51 -8.24 -5.28
N LYS A 189 10.12 -7.37 -4.46
CA LYS A 189 9.79 -7.26 -3.03
C LYS A 189 8.33 -6.83 -2.81
N HIS A 190 7.85 -5.86 -3.59
CA HIS A 190 6.44 -5.45 -3.51
C HIS A 190 5.51 -6.53 -4.06
N GLN A 191 5.89 -7.25 -5.12
CA GLN A 191 5.09 -8.35 -5.64
C GLN A 191 4.87 -9.45 -4.61
N ILE A 192 5.88 -9.80 -3.81
CA ILE A 192 5.75 -10.76 -2.69
C ILE A 192 4.76 -10.23 -1.66
N LEU A 193 4.89 -8.96 -1.23
CA LEU A 193 3.97 -8.33 -0.29
C LEU A 193 2.51 -8.37 -0.78
N TYR A 194 2.28 -8.04 -2.06
CA TYR A 194 0.94 -8.03 -2.65
C TYR A 194 0.34 -9.43 -2.77
N ASN A 195 1.15 -10.47 -2.98
CA ASN A 195 0.66 -11.86 -2.91
C ASN A 195 0.24 -12.24 -1.50
N THR A 196 1.02 -11.86 -0.47
CA THR A 196 0.65 -12.12 0.93
C THR A 196 -0.63 -11.35 1.31
N LEU A 197 -0.78 -10.10 0.87
CA LEU A 197 -2.02 -9.33 0.99
C LEU A 197 -3.21 -10.02 0.31
N LEU A 198 -3.03 -10.54 -0.90
CA LEU A 198 -4.08 -11.27 -1.62
C LEU A 198 -4.54 -12.51 -0.85
N GLN A 199 -3.61 -13.26 -0.27
CA GLN A 199 -3.94 -14.43 0.55
C GLN A 199 -4.69 -14.02 1.82
N PHE A 200 -4.27 -12.93 2.48
CA PHE A 200 -4.97 -12.37 3.63
C PHE A 200 -6.41 -11.97 3.26
N TYR A 201 -6.60 -11.12 2.24
CA TYR A 201 -7.92 -10.64 1.86
C TYR A 201 -8.84 -11.77 1.39
N SER A 202 -8.31 -12.79 0.71
CA SER A 202 -9.08 -13.97 0.32
C SER A 202 -9.62 -14.72 1.54
N ARG A 203 -8.78 -14.95 2.56
CA ARG A 203 -9.19 -15.61 3.81
C ARG A 203 -10.17 -14.77 4.62
N ALA A 204 -9.87 -13.48 4.77
CA ALA A 204 -10.73 -12.53 5.48
C ALA A 204 -12.13 -12.44 4.85
N ARG A 205 -12.18 -12.34 3.52
CA ARG A 205 -13.44 -12.35 2.76
C ARG A 205 -14.22 -13.64 3.02
N GLY A 206 -13.60 -14.81 2.90
CA GLY A 206 -14.26 -16.09 3.13
C GLY A 206 -14.85 -16.17 4.54
N MET A 207 -14.07 -15.79 5.56
CA MET A 207 -14.49 -15.78 6.96
C MET A 207 -15.70 -14.87 7.21
N ILE A 208 -15.64 -13.62 6.76
CA ILE A 208 -16.73 -12.65 6.93
C ILE A 208 -17.97 -13.07 6.13
N GLN A 209 -17.79 -13.56 4.90
CA GLN A 209 -18.89 -14.00 4.04
C GLN A 209 -19.65 -15.20 4.64
N THR A 210 -18.96 -16.08 5.37
CA THR A 210 -19.60 -17.19 6.10
C THR A 210 -20.28 -16.72 7.39
N LYS A 211 -19.62 -15.86 8.19
CA LYS A 211 -20.11 -15.47 9.52
C LYS A 211 -21.22 -14.43 9.51
N ALA A 212 -21.14 -13.42 8.64
CA ALA A 212 -22.08 -12.30 8.66
C ALA A 212 -23.56 -12.71 8.44
N PRO A 213 -23.89 -13.61 7.50
CA PRO A 213 -25.27 -14.11 7.36
C PRO A 213 -25.74 -14.89 8.59
N GLN A 214 -24.85 -15.69 9.20
CA GLN A 214 -25.17 -16.47 10.40
C GLN A 214 -25.51 -15.57 11.59
N TRP A 215 -24.72 -14.51 11.81
CA TRP A 215 -25.03 -13.52 12.85
C TRP A 215 -26.36 -12.83 12.57
N LYS A 216 -26.63 -12.46 11.32
CA LYS A 216 -27.91 -11.84 10.93
C LYS A 216 -29.09 -12.77 11.25
N GLU A 217 -29.01 -14.03 10.86
CA GLU A 217 -30.06 -15.01 11.14
C GLU A 217 -30.28 -15.20 12.64
N GLN A 218 -29.19 -15.33 13.42
CA GLN A 218 -29.27 -15.46 14.89
C GLN A 218 -29.85 -14.21 15.57
N LEU A 219 -29.52 -13.01 15.06
CA LEU A 219 -30.10 -11.76 15.54
C LEU A 219 -31.61 -11.70 15.24
N GLU A 220 -32.05 -12.07 14.04
CA GLU A 220 -33.48 -12.09 13.71
C GLU A 220 -34.24 -13.15 14.52
N ALA A 221 -33.67 -14.34 14.72
CA ALA A 221 -34.25 -15.37 15.57
C ALA A 221 -34.44 -14.90 17.02
N SER A 222 -33.53 -14.07 17.54
CA SER A 222 -33.65 -13.51 18.90
C SER A 222 -34.81 -12.52 19.08
N ARG A 223 -35.36 -11.95 17.99
CA ARG A 223 -36.47 -10.98 18.04
C ARG A 223 -37.84 -11.61 18.25
N ASN A 224 -38.01 -12.90 17.93
CA ASN A 224 -39.30 -13.61 18.03
C ASN A 224 -39.19 -14.86 18.94
N PRO A 225 -39.30 -14.70 20.27
CA PRO A 225 -39.31 -15.82 21.21
C PRO A 225 -40.52 -16.77 21.04
N SER A 226 -41.58 -16.30 20.37
CA SER A 226 -42.91 -16.92 20.39
C SER A 226 -43.13 -18.09 19.43
N ASN A 227 -42.24 -18.31 18.45
CA ASN A 227 -42.43 -19.35 17.42
C ASN A 227 -41.80 -20.71 17.76
N SER A 228 -40.98 -20.82 18.81
CA SER A 228 -40.40 -22.10 19.22
C SER A 228 -41.33 -22.96 20.10
N HIS A 229 -42.35 -22.36 20.73
CA HIS A 229 -43.28 -23.07 21.60
C HIS A 229 -44.64 -23.42 20.97
N ALA A 230 -44.96 -22.91 19.78
CA ALA A 230 -46.26 -23.10 19.15
C ALA A 230 -46.41 -24.39 18.31
N GLN A 231 -45.35 -25.18 18.13
CA GLN A 231 -45.40 -26.43 17.34
C GLN A 231 -45.81 -27.68 18.15
N GLY A 232 -46.04 -27.56 19.46
CA GLY A 232 -46.24 -28.71 20.36
C GLY A 232 -47.69 -29.02 20.77
N LEU A 233 -48.66 -28.16 20.46
CA LEU A 233 -50.03 -28.33 20.95
C LEU A 233 -51.04 -27.86 19.92
N LEU A 234 -51.39 -28.68 18.93
CA LEU A 234 -52.73 -28.75 18.35
C LEU A 234 -52.82 -29.99 17.44
N ALA A 235 -52.96 -31.16 18.07
CA ALA A 235 -53.55 -32.32 17.43
C ALA A 235 -55.06 -32.33 17.71
N GLY A 236 -55.86 -32.39 16.64
CA GLY A 236 -57.23 -32.93 16.66
C GLY A 236 -58.38 -31.92 16.68
N SER A 237 -59.02 -31.67 15.51
CA SER A 237 -60.37 -32.18 15.19
C SER A 237 -60.98 -31.49 13.95
N HIS A 238 -61.27 -32.31 12.93
CA HIS A 238 -62.39 -32.29 11.95
C HIS A 238 -63.17 -30.98 11.68
N SER A 239 -63.27 -30.52 10.41
CA SER A 239 -64.34 -30.91 9.44
C SER A 239 -64.36 -30.04 8.16
N GLN A 240 -64.80 -30.69 7.07
CA GLN A 240 -65.06 -30.32 5.67
C GLN A 240 -65.69 -28.95 5.32
N GLY A 241 -65.41 -28.47 4.08
CA GLY A 241 -66.36 -27.70 3.25
C GLY A 241 -65.76 -26.65 2.28
N TYR A 242 -65.63 -26.97 0.99
CA TYR A 242 -65.38 -26.05 -0.15
C TYR A 242 -66.72 -25.54 -0.76
N PRO A 243 -66.76 -24.74 -1.86
CA PRO A 243 -66.11 -23.45 -2.19
C PRO A 243 -67.07 -22.43 -2.86
N SER A 244 -66.73 -21.13 -2.99
CA SER A 244 -67.14 -20.31 -4.16
C SER A 244 -66.60 -18.88 -4.14
N GLY A 245 -66.37 -18.33 -5.34
CA GLY A 245 -66.53 -16.89 -5.59
C GLY A 245 -65.33 -16.11 -6.10
N ARG A 246 -65.09 -16.25 -7.40
CA ARG A 246 -64.23 -15.44 -8.28
C ARG A 246 -64.54 -13.92 -8.21
N LEU A 247 -63.51 -13.06 -8.28
CA LEU A 247 -63.33 -11.91 -9.21
C LEU A 247 -62.35 -10.84 -8.64
N THR A 248 -61.23 -10.63 -9.33
CA THR A 248 -60.42 -9.38 -9.36
C THR A 248 -60.94 -8.46 -10.47
N PRO A 249 -60.36 -7.25 -10.74
CA PRO A 249 -59.52 -6.31 -9.97
C PRO A 249 -60.18 -4.90 -9.95
N THR A 250 -59.77 -3.83 -9.27
CA THR A 250 -58.57 -3.00 -9.45
C THR A 250 -58.87 -1.71 -8.66
N HIS A 251 -58.02 -1.24 -7.75
CA HIS A 251 -57.68 0.19 -7.61
C HIS A 251 -56.59 0.36 -6.56
N LEU A 252 -55.56 1.11 -6.93
CA LEU A 252 -54.47 1.55 -6.07
C LEU A 252 -55.00 2.19 -4.79
N GLU A 253 -54.50 1.77 -3.63
CA GLU A 253 -54.30 2.70 -2.53
C GLU A 253 -53.01 2.38 -1.77
N MET A 254 -52.08 3.31 -1.93
CA MET A 254 -50.73 3.31 -1.41
C MET A 254 -50.79 3.66 0.08
N VAL A 255 -50.91 2.65 0.95
CA VAL A 255 -50.79 2.84 2.40
C VAL A 255 -49.33 3.12 2.73
N ARG A 256 -48.99 4.42 2.83
CA ARG A 256 -47.74 4.91 3.40
C ARG A 256 -47.67 4.49 4.86
N THR A 257 -46.75 3.59 5.21
CA THR A 257 -46.37 3.36 6.61
C THR A 257 -45.63 4.59 7.12
N ALA A 258 -46.25 5.26 8.09
CA ALA A 258 -45.67 6.38 8.81
C ALA A 258 -44.44 5.92 9.60
N VAL A 259 -43.31 6.59 9.40
CA VAL A 259 -42.12 6.49 10.24
C VAL A 259 -42.41 7.24 11.55
N PRO A 260 -42.18 6.67 12.75
CA PRO A 260 -42.25 7.45 13.98
C PRO A 260 -41.07 8.43 14.03
N ASN A 261 -41.36 9.72 14.19
CA ASN A 261 -40.34 10.75 14.40
C ASN A 261 -39.54 10.50 15.70
N PRO A 262 -38.23 10.78 15.73
CA PRO A 262 -37.46 10.79 16.97
C PRO A 262 -37.86 11.97 17.87
N PRO A 263 -37.77 11.83 19.21
CA PRO A 263 -38.13 12.89 20.15
C PRO A 263 -37.14 14.08 20.06
N PRO A 264 -37.60 15.32 20.35
CA PRO A 264 -36.72 16.49 20.32
C PRO A 264 -35.75 16.51 21.53
N PRO A 265 -34.55 17.08 21.38
CA PRO A 265 -33.59 17.21 22.48
C PRO A 265 -34.04 18.27 23.50
N PRO A 266 -33.63 18.15 24.78
CA PRO A 266 -34.03 19.09 25.82
C PRO A 266 -33.43 20.49 25.62
N VAL A 267 -34.27 21.49 25.83
CA VAL A 267 -33.97 22.92 25.74
C VAL A 267 -33.13 23.33 26.95
N ALA A 268 -31.86 23.67 26.75
CA ALA A 268 -31.05 24.31 27.78
C ALA A 268 -31.43 25.79 27.88
N ALA A 269 -31.98 26.19 29.01
CA ALA A 269 -32.34 27.57 29.33
C ALA A 269 -31.08 28.45 29.46
N SER A 270 -31.11 29.60 28.81
CA SER A 270 -30.18 30.71 29.01
C SER A 270 -30.52 31.44 30.31
N SER A 271 -29.50 31.84 31.07
CA SER A 271 -29.61 32.86 32.11
C SER A 271 -28.37 33.75 32.07
N HIS A 272 -28.62 35.04 31.86
CA HIS A 272 -27.68 36.16 31.87
C HIS A 272 -27.60 36.79 33.28
N GLN A 273 -26.56 37.64 33.44
CA GLN A 273 -26.21 38.61 34.51
C GLN A 273 -25.32 38.11 35.67
N SER A 274 -24.38 38.89 36.22
CA SER A 274 -23.58 40.06 35.79
C SER A 274 -22.66 40.46 36.98
N GLY A 275 -21.40 40.88 36.69
CA GLY A 275 -20.55 41.77 37.53
C GLY A 275 -19.90 41.22 38.82
N LEU A 276 -18.76 41.71 39.34
CA LEU A 276 -17.80 42.75 38.92
C LEU A 276 -16.58 42.74 39.93
N VAL A 277 -15.35 42.99 39.43
CA VAL A 277 -14.17 43.73 40.03
C VAL A 277 -13.08 43.10 40.95
N THR A 278 -11.81 43.27 40.47
CA THR A 278 -10.47 43.49 41.11
C THR A 278 -9.75 42.41 41.92
N SER A 279 -8.41 42.29 41.92
CA SER A 279 -7.28 43.01 41.28
C SER A 279 -5.98 42.18 41.38
N ALA A 280 -5.06 42.42 40.43
CA ALA A 280 -3.57 42.45 40.54
C ALA A 280 -2.82 41.19 41.07
N GLY A 281 -1.70 40.75 40.47
CA GLY A 281 -0.89 41.28 39.39
C GLY A 281 0.36 40.43 39.13
N SER A 282 1.16 40.88 38.16
CA SER A 282 2.51 40.41 37.76
C SER A 282 2.57 39.04 37.06
N GLY A 283 3.13 38.85 35.87
CA GLY A 283 3.92 39.71 35.00
C GLY A 283 4.77 38.81 34.10
N SER A 284 4.53 38.82 32.78
CA SER A 284 5.49 38.37 31.75
C SER A 284 5.08 38.93 30.38
N LYS A 285 5.92 39.81 29.85
CA LYS A 285 5.94 40.36 28.47
C LYS A 285 6.25 39.19 27.50
N VAL A 286 5.49 38.86 26.46
CA VAL A 286 5.12 39.54 25.18
C VAL A 286 6.30 39.85 24.25
N SER A 287 6.39 39.09 23.14
CA SER A 287 6.33 39.55 21.74
C SER A 287 6.40 38.31 20.83
N ALA A 288 5.28 37.83 20.26
CA ALA A 288 4.70 38.21 18.95
C ALA A 288 5.64 37.89 17.76
N GLY A 289 5.20 37.22 16.69
CA GLY A 289 3.85 37.17 16.14
C GLY A 289 3.40 35.79 15.66
N GLY A 290 2.09 35.58 15.79
CA GLY A 290 1.36 34.58 15.05
C GLY A 290 0.85 35.13 13.72
N LEU A 291 0.46 34.21 12.85
CA LEU A 291 -0.66 34.40 11.94
C LEU A 291 -1.58 33.20 12.14
N ALA A 292 -2.73 33.51 12.71
CA ALA A 292 -3.84 32.61 12.88
C ALA A 292 -4.64 32.51 11.56
N GLY A 293 -5.30 31.37 11.40
CA GLY A 293 -6.64 31.34 10.83
C GLY A 293 -6.75 30.79 9.42
N MET A 294 -6.98 29.48 9.32
CA MET A 294 -8.02 28.93 8.43
C MET A 294 -8.60 27.66 9.07
N CYS A 295 -9.58 27.83 9.95
CA CYS A 295 -10.64 26.82 10.09
C CYS A 295 -11.57 27.00 8.90
N GLY A 296 -11.52 26.06 7.97
CA GLY A 296 -12.39 26.00 6.81
C GLY A 296 -12.55 24.53 6.39
N ALA A 297 -13.78 24.05 6.50
CA ALA A 297 -14.32 22.76 6.09
C ALA A 297 -13.46 21.91 5.12
N GLY A 298 -13.27 20.65 5.48
CA GLY A 298 -12.78 19.61 4.57
C GLY A 298 -11.80 18.65 5.22
N HIS A 299 -12.19 17.96 6.30
CA HIS A 299 -11.47 16.76 6.71
C HIS A 299 -11.69 15.67 5.67
N VAL A 300 -10.88 15.68 4.62
CA VAL A 300 -10.62 14.51 3.80
C VAL A 300 -9.81 13.57 4.68
N PHE A 301 -10.51 12.61 5.29
CA PHE A 301 -9.85 11.46 5.91
C PHE A 301 -8.86 10.86 4.90
N PRO A 302 -7.61 10.54 5.29
CA PRO A 302 -6.69 9.87 4.39
C PRO A 302 -7.33 8.56 3.93
N SER A 303 -7.50 8.44 2.62
CA SER A 303 -8.08 7.30 1.90
C SER A 303 -7.33 5.97 2.08
N GLU A 304 -6.38 5.90 3.01
CA GLU A 304 -5.59 4.70 3.34
C GLU A 304 -6.13 3.94 4.56
N LEU A 305 -6.86 4.60 5.49
CA LEU A 305 -7.58 3.88 6.56
C LEU A 305 -8.78 3.10 6.02
N THR A 306 -9.28 3.50 4.85
CA THR A 306 -10.28 2.79 4.08
C THR A 306 -9.73 1.49 3.46
N SER A 307 -8.42 1.29 3.38
CA SER A 307 -7.86 0.05 2.83
C SER A 307 -7.88 -1.10 3.84
N ILE A 308 -7.62 -0.85 5.12
CA ILE A 308 -7.59 -1.94 6.12
C ILE A 308 -9.00 -2.40 6.52
N LEU A 309 -10.01 -1.51 6.44
CA LEU A 309 -11.41 -1.86 6.75
C LEU A 309 -12.33 -1.99 5.53
N PHE A 310 -11.92 -1.52 4.34
CA PHE A 310 -12.77 -1.42 3.14
C PHE A 310 -12.10 -1.89 1.83
N CYS A 311 -11.04 -2.69 1.88
CA CYS A 311 -10.43 -3.31 0.69
C CYS A 311 -11.32 -4.34 -0.06
N GLY A 312 -12.62 -4.42 0.25
CA GLY A 312 -13.61 -5.05 -0.63
C GLY A 312 -13.94 -4.21 -1.89
N GLY A 313 -13.60 -2.92 -1.92
CA GLY A 313 -13.96 -2.00 -3.01
C GLY A 313 -12.99 -1.98 -4.21
N LEU A 314 -11.68 -2.17 -4.00
CA LEU A 314 -10.70 -2.04 -5.08
C LEU A 314 -10.57 -3.29 -5.96
N LEU A 315 -10.84 -4.49 -5.42
CA LEU A 315 -10.71 -5.72 -6.20
C LEU A 315 -11.82 -5.89 -7.27
N ARG A 316 -12.93 -5.14 -7.15
CA ARG A 316 -14.02 -5.16 -8.14
C ARG A 316 -13.73 -4.31 -9.39
N ARG A 317 -12.66 -3.51 -9.39
CA ARG A 317 -12.31 -2.62 -10.52
C ARG A 317 -11.16 -3.15 -11.37
N MET A 318 -10.52 -4.27 -11.00
CA MET A 318 -9.49 -4.95 -11.80
C MET A 318 -10.02 -6.10 -12.68
N THR A 319 -11.33 -6.40 -12.67
CA THR A 319 -11.92 -7.43 -13.54
C THR A 319 -12.60 -6.89 -14.80
N TYR A 320 -12.49 -5.59 -15.10
CA TYR A 320 -13.03 -5.00 -16.33
C TYR A 320 -12.21 -3.77 -16.74
N THR A 321 -11.05 -4.00 -17.36
CA THR A 321 -10.42 -3.06 -18.29
C THR A 321 -9.73 -3.87 -19.37
N ASP A 322 -10.34 -3.83 -20.56
CA ASP A 322 -9.82 -4.14 -21.89
C ASP A 322 -8.67 -5.14 -22.04
N VAL A 323 -9.03 -6.28 -22.62
CA VAL A 323 -8.11 -7.10 -23.43
C VAL A 323 -7.76 -6.29 -24.69
N GLY A 324 -6.76 -5.41 -24.55
CA GLY A 324 -6.12 -4.72 -25.66
C GLY A 324 -5.39 -5.74 -26.54
N VAL A 325 -6.03 -6.11 -27.64
CA VAL A 325 -5.48 -6.93 -28.72
C VAL A 325 -4.24 -6.25 -29.31
N CYS A 326 -3.06 -6.86 -29.14
CA CYS A 326 -1.89 -6.54 -29.95
C CYS A 326 -2.09 -7.07 -31.38
N PRO A 327 -1.95 -6.25 -32.44
CA PRO A 327 -1.91 -6.77 -33.80
C PRO A 327 -0.51 -7.34 -34.08
N ARG A 328 -0.46 -8.62 -34.50
CA ARG A 328 0.71 -9.23 -35.14
C ARG A 328 0.92 -8.59 -36.51
N PRO A 329 2.16 -8.25 -36.93
CA PRO A 329 2.42 -8.00 -38.34
C PRO A 329 2.53 -9.33 -39.09
N PHE A 330 1.73 -9.46 -40.14
CA PHE A 330 1.95 -10.41 -41.22
C PHE A 330 3.24 -10.05 -41.96
N LEU A 331 4.10 -11.03 -42.19
CA LEU A 331 5.08 -11.02 -43.28
C LEU A 331 4.80 -12.24 -44.15
N SER A 332 4.39 -11.98 -45.39
CA SER A 332 4.65 -12.84 -46.54
C SER A 332 6.07 -12.59 -47.03
#